data_AF-A0A4V2ZZG1-F1
#
_entry.id   AF-A0A4V2ZZG1-F1
#
_cell.length_a   1.000
_cell.length_b   1.000
_cell.length_c   1.000
_cell.angle_alpha   90.00
_cell.angle_beta   90.00
_cell.angle_gamma   90.00
#
_symmetry.space_group_name_H-M   'P 1'
#
loop_
_entity.id
_entity.type
_entity.pdbx_description
1 polymer ?
#
loop_
_entity_poly.entity_id
_entity_poly.type
_entity_poly.pdbx_seq_one_letter_code
_entity_poly.pdbx_strand_id
1 'polypeptide(L)'
;MANIHFTADAQSNRGFANGGTPVTREHIEARIATVEYIYTDHAITLCFITLDNGFIESGESRCIDPADFSEARGREIAYTEAFENLWGYFGFMAMEDAHRDRAKMLRQAA
;
A
#
# COMPACT_ATOMS: atom_id res chain seq x y z
N MET A 1 9.64 31.26 13.87
CA MET A 1 9.89 30.13 12.95
C MET A 1 9.39 28.88 13.66
N ALA A 2 8.21 28.38 13.29
CA ALA A 2 7.63 27.21 13.94
C ALA A 2 8.24 25.95 13.34
N ASN A 3 9.08 25.26 14.11
CA ASN A 3 9.56 23.93 13.75
C ASN A 3 8.42 22.92 13.96
N ILE A 4 7.81 22.51 12.87
CA ILE A 4 6.93 21.35 12.83
C ILE A 4 7.82 20.12 12.93
N HIS A 5 7.95 19.57 14.14
CA HIS A 5 8.44 18.22 14.33
C HIS A 5 7.32 17.26 13.89
N PHE A 6 7.49 16.63 12.73
CA PHE A 6 6.67 15.49 12.32
C PHE A 6 7.28 14.25 12.99
N THR A 7 6.86 13.95 14.23
CA THR A 7 7.07 12.60 14.75
C THR A 7 6.03 11.72 14.08
N ALA A 8 6.46 10.65 13.41
CA ALA A 8 5.55 9.62 12.95
C ALA A 8 5.03 8.90 14.20
N ASP A 9 3.88 9.33 14.69
CA ASP A 9 3.29 8.84 15.92
C ASP A 9 2.86 7.38 15.74
N ALA A 10 3.03 6.58 16.80
CA ALA A 10 2.65 5.16 16.91
C ALA A 10 1.13 4.86 16.73
N GLN A 11 0.36 5.82 16.20
CA GLN A 11 -1.05 5.68 15.81
C GLN A 11 -1.24 5.08 14.41
N SER A 12 -0.19 4.95 13.60
CA SER A 12 -0.26 4.38 12.24
C SER A 12 -0.65 2.89 12.18
N ASN A 13 -0.75 2.21 13.34
CA ASN A 13 -1.04 0.76 13.40
C ASN A 13 -2.42 0.40 13.96
N ARG A 14 -3.32 1.36 14.20
CA ARG A 14 -4.72 1.05 14.50
C ARG A 14 -5.50 0.95 13.20
N GLY A 15 -5.67 -0.27 12.70
CA GLY A 15 -6.44 -0.53 11.49
C GLY A 15 -7.83 0.12 11.52
N PHE A 16 -8.26 0.64 10.38
CA PHE A 16 -9.57 1.27 10.22
C PHE A 16 -10.67 0.18 10.22
N ALA A 17 -11.24 -0.13 11.39
CA ALA A 17 -12.28 -1.15 11.51
C ALA A 17 -13.67 -0.52 11.66
N ASN A 18 -14.52 -0.68 10.63
CA ASN A 18 -15.97 -0.42 10.69
C ASN A 18 -16.75 -1.75 10.58
N GLY A 19 -16.49 -2.69 11.50
CA GLY A 19 -17.24 -3.95 11.61
C GLY A 19 -16.77 -5.12 10.72
N GLY A 20 -15.64 -4.99 10.02
CA GLY A 20 -14.94 -6.05 9.28
C GLY A 20 -13.50 -6.28 9.76
N THR A 21 -12.75 -7.18 9.11
CA THR A 21 -11.33 -7.44 9.41
C THR A 21 -10.54 -6.13 9.31
N PRO A 22 -9.83 -5.70 10.38
CA PRO A 22 -9.05 -4.47 10.34
C PRO A 22 -7.94 -4.56 9.29
N VAL A 23 -7.85 -3.56 8.42
CA VAL A 23 -6.71 -3.40 7.51
C VAL A 23 -5.55 -2.84 8.32
N THR A 24 -4.50 -3.63 8.51
CA THR A 24 -3.25 -3.21 9.16
C THR A 24 -2.08 -3.36 8.21
N ARG A 25 -0.96 -2.71 8.56
CA ARG A 25 0.29 -2.83 7.82
C ARG A 25 0.73 -4.30 7.73
N GLU A 26 0.71 -5.01 8.85
CA GLU A 26 1.13 -6.41 8.92
C GLU A 26 0.24 -7.31 8.08
N HIS A 27 -1.06 -7.00 7.99
CA HIS A 27 -1.96 -7.73 7.12
C HIS A 27 -1.60 -7.55 5.65
N ILE A 28 -1.32 -6.32 5.21
CA ILE A 28 -0.90 -6.05 3.82
C ILE A 28 0.45 -6.70 3.54
N GLU A 29 1.43 -6.55 4.44
CA GLU A 29 2.77 -7.12 4.30
C GLU A 29 2.73 -8.65 4.23
N ALA A 30 1.88 -9.31 5.02
CA ALA A 30 1.70 -10.76 4.99
C ALA A 30 1.14 -11.29 3.67
N ARG A 31 0.57 -10.42 2.83
CA ARG A 31 -0.02 -10.77 1.53
C ARG A 31 0.97 -10.57 0.38
N ILE A 32 2.12 -9.92 0.62
CA ILE A 32 3.14 -9.68 -0.39
C ILE A 32 3.88 -11.00 -0.67
N ALA A 33 3.83 -11.43 -1.92
CA ALA A 33 4.54 -12.61 -2.40
C ALA A 33 5.93 -12.26 -2.93
N THR A 34 6.05 -11.22 -3.77
CA THR A 34 7.33 -10.76 -4.33
C THR A 34 7.37 -9.25 -4.47
N VAL A 35 8.58 -8.70 -4.48
CA VAL A 35 8.85 -7.29 -4.78
C VAL A 35 9.97 -7.24 -5.81
N GLU A 36 9.70 -6.63 -6.95
CA GLU A 36 10.62 -6.53 -8.08
C GLU A 36 10.85 -5.06 -8.44
N TYR A 37 12.05 -4.75 -8.95
CA TYR A 37 12.43 -3.39 -9.31
C TYR A 37 12.96 -3.34 -10.73
N ILE A 38 12.56 -2.30 -11.48
CA ILE A 38 13.08 -1.97 -12.79
C ILE A 38 13.66 -0.56 -12.73
N TYR A 39 14.85 -0.37 -13.30
CA TYR A 39 15.49 0.94 -13.45
C TYR A 39 15.47 1.34 -14.91
N THR A 40 15.22 2.62 -15.18
CA THR A 40 15.25 3.17 -16.53
C THR A 40 16.46 4.07 -16.73
N ASP A 41 16.80 4.33 -18.00
CA ASP A 41 17.86 5.28 -18.38
C ASP A 41 17.56 6.73 -17.99
N HIS A 42 16.35 7.02 -17.49
CA HIS A 42 15.88 8.36 -17.10
C HIS A 42 15.88 8.57 -15.58
N ALA A 43 16.68 7.80 -14.83
CA ALA A 43 16.73 7.86 -13.36
C ALA A 43 15.35 7.62 -12.70
N ILE A 44 14.55 6.76 -13.33
CA ILE A 44 13.26 6.30 -12.78
C ILE A 44 13.45 4.91 -12.21
N THR A 45 12.97 4.70 -10.98
CA THR A 45 12.86 3.37 -10.37
C THR A 45 11.39 2.99 -10.33
N LEU A 46 11.03 1.85 -10.90
CA LEU A 46 9.71 1.24 -10.80
C LEU A 46 9.78 0.10 -9.80
N CYS A 47 8.80 0.03 -8.90
CA CYS A 47 8.59 -1.06 -7.95
C CYS A 47 7.32 -1.80 -8.34
N PHE A 48 7.36 -3.13 -8.34
CA PHE A 48 6.22 -4.01 -8.54
C PHE A 48 6.06 -4.90 -7.30
N ILE A 49 4.94 -4.75 -6.59
CA ILE A 49 4.55 -5.60 -5.47
C ILE A 49 3.52 -6.60 -5.97
N THR A 50 3.87 -7.88 -5.99
CA THR A 50 2.94 -8.96 -6.32
C THR A 50 2.36 -9.53 -5.04
N LEU A 51 1.04 -9.58 -4.94
CA LEU A 51 0.32 -10.23 -3.84
C LEU A 51 0.15 -11.72 -4.11
N ASP A 52 -0.07 -12.51 -3.05
CA ASP A 52 -0.24 -13.98 -3.14
C ASP A 52 -1.46 -14.45 -3.97
N ASN A 53 -2.36 -13.54 -4.33
CA ASN A 53 -3.51 -13.78 -5.19
C ASN A 53 -3.25 -13.42 -6.66
N GLY A 54 -2.01 -13.00 -6.98
CA GLY A 54 -1.59 -12.60 -8.33
C GLY A 54 -1.90 -11.15 -8.70
N PHE A 55 -2.47 -10.34 -7.80
CA PHE A 55 -2.61 -8.90 -8.03
C PHE A 55 -1.24 -8.23 -7.97
N ILE A 56 -0.96 -7.34 -8.91
CA ILE A 56 0.31 -6.61 -8.99
C ILE A 56 0.01 -5.13 -8.86
N GLU A 57 0.59 -4.49 -7.85
CA GLU A 57 0.59 -3.05 -7.70
C GLU A 57 1.95 -2.48 -8.05
N SER A 58 1.98 -1.27 -8.60
CA SER A 58 3.22 -0.59 -8.97
C SER A 58 3.35 0.79 -8.35
N GLY A 59 4.59 1.17 -8.05
CA GLY A 59 4.95 2.53 -7.63
C GLY A 59 6.23 2.96 -8.32
N GLU A 60 6.51 4.26 -8.30
CA GLU A 60 7.61 4.86 -9.01
C GLU A 60 8.37 5.89 -8.18
N SER A 61 9.65 6.05 -8.49
CA SER A 61 10.46 7.16 -8.05
C SER A 61 11.04 7.83 -9.27
N ARG A 62 10.87 9.16 -9.36
CA ARG A 62 11.39 9.99 -10.45
C ARG A 62 12.43 10.95 -9.89
N CYS A 63 13.70 10.70 -10.17
CA CYS A 63 14.76 11.63 -9.78
C CYS A 63 14.77 12.85 -10.71
N ILE A 64 14.92 14.05 -10.13
CA ILE A 64 14.90 15.31 -10.90
C ILE A 64 16.25 15.52 -11.61
N ASP A 65 17.35 15.18 -10.94
CA ASP A 65 18.71 15.29 -11.49
C ASP A 65 19.37 13.89 -11.52
N PRO A 66 19.66 13.34 -12.71
CA PRO A 66 20.34 12.05 -12.83
C PRO A 66 21.69 11.99 -12.10
N ALA A 67 22.39 13.11 -11.92
CA ALA A 67 23.66 13.16 -11.21
C ALA A 67 23.52 12.83 -9.71
N ASP A 68 22.35 13.07 -9.13
CA ASP A 68 22.02 12.81 -7.72
C ASP A 68 21.29 11.48 -7.51
N PHE A 69 21.17 10.67 -8.57
CA PHE A 69 20.46 9.41 -8.53
C PHE A 69 21.07 8.45 -7.48
N SER A 70 20.19 7.83 -6.71
CA SER A 70 20.54 6.84 -5.70
C SER A 70 19.53 5.71 -5.77
N GLU A 71 19.98 4.53 -6.18
CA GLU A 71 19.13 3.33 -6.27
C GLU A 71 18.43 3.03 -4.94
N ALA A 72 19.13 3.17 -3.81
CA ALA A 72 18.55 2.95 -2.49
C ALA A 72 17.36 3.87 -2.21
N ARG A 73 17.49 5.17 -2.48
CA ARG A 73 16.39 6.14 -2.32
C ARG A 73 15.28 5.91 -3.33
N GLY A 74 15.63 5.60 -4.58
CA GLY A 74 14.67 5.29 -5.63
C GLY A 74 13.78 4.10 -5.27
N ARG A 75 14.38 3.01 -4.75
CA ARG A 75 13.65 1.83 -4.29
C ARG A 75 12.73 2.13 -3.11
N GLU A 76 13.21 2.88 -2.12
CA GLU A 76 12.42 3.24 -0.93
C GLU A 76 11.17 4.04 -1.32
N ILE A 77 11.35 5.06 -2.17
CA ILE A 77 10.23 5.90 -2.63
C ILE A 77 9.24 5.07 -3.46
N ALA A 78 9.73 4.32 -4.45
CA ALA A 78 8.88 3.53 -5.34
C ALA A 78 8.11 2.43 -4.57
N TYR A 79 8.76 1.78 -3.60
CA TYR A 79 8.10 0.81 -2.72
C TYR A 79 7.05 1.47 -1.83
N THR A 80 7.38 2.63 -1.24
CA THR A 80 6.46 3.36 -0.37
C THR A 80 5.20 3.75 -1.14
N GLU A 81 5.32 4.29 -2.35
CA GLU A 81 4.16 4.62 -3.17
C GLU A 81 3.30 3.38 -3.49
N ALA A 82 3.93 2.30 -3.97
CA ALA A 82 3.23 1.04 -4.26
C ALA A 82 2.50 0.49 -3.02
N PHE A 83 3.15 0.54 -1.86
CA PHE A 83 2.60 0.05 -0.60
C PHE A 83 1.46 0.95 -0.08
N GLU A 84 1.58 2.27 -0.21
CA GLU A 84 0.52 3.21 0.16
C GLU A 84 -0.74 2.99 -0.69
N ASN A 85 -0.61 2.69 -1.99
CA ASN A 85 -1.74 2.33 -2.85
C ASN A 85 -2.49 1.07 -2.35
N LEU A 86 -1.76 0.08 -1.82
CA LEU A 86 -2.36 -1.15 -1.28
C LEU A 86 -3.34 -0.87 -0.13
N TRP A 87 -3.12 0.13 0.70
CA TRP A 87 -4.08 0.48 1.76
C TRP A 87 -5.46 0.80 1.21
N GLY A 88 -5.53 1.51 0.07
CA GLY A 88 -6.78 1.81 -0.61
C GLY A 88 -7.50 0.55 -1.09
N TYR A 89 -6.77 -0.39 -1.69
CA TYR A 89 -7.35 -1.64 -2.20
C TYR A 89 -7.81 -2.58 -1.09
N PHE A 90 -7.02 -2.74 -0.03
CA PHE A 90 -7.41 -3.54 1.13
C PHE A 90 -8.59 -2.90 1.87
N GLY A 91 -8.64 -1.56 1.96
CA GLY A 91 -9.78 -0.83 2.51
C GLY A 91 -11.06 -1.05 1.70
N PHE A 92 -10.98 -0.97 0.36
CA PHE A 92 -12.11 -1.28 -0.52
C PHE A 92 -12.58 -2.73 -0.36
N MET A 93 -11.66 -3.69 -0.36
CA MET A 93 -11.97 -5.12 -0.18
C MET A 93 -12.71 -5.38 1.13
N ALA A 94 -12.22 -4.82 2.24
CA ALA A 94 -12.86 -4.97 3.55
C ALA A 94 -14.29 -4.42 3.56
N MET A 95 -14.53 -3.27 2.91
CA MET A 95 -15.87 -2.68 2.82
C MET A 95 -16.80 -3.46 1.89
N GLU A 96 -16.28 -3.98 0.78
CA GLU A 96 -17.03 -4.81 -0.17
C GLU A 96 -17.43 -6.15 0.46
N ASP A 97 -16.55 -6.78 1.23
CA ASP A 97 -16.86 -7.99 1.99
C ASP A 97 -17.95 -7.74 3.03
N ALA A 98 -17.83 -6.65 3.80
CA ALA A 98 -18.86 -6.25 4.75
C ALA A 98 -20.21 -5.98 4.07
N HIS A 99 -20.21 -5.36 2.88
CA HIS A 99 -21.43 -5.12 2.09
C HIS A 99 -22.07 -6.45 1.65
N ARG A 100 -21.28 -7.38 1.12
CA ARG A 100 -21.74 -8.70 0.67
C ARG A 100 -22.32 -9.53 1.79
N ASP A 101 -21.69 -9.53 2.96
CA ASP A 101 -22.16 -10.30 4.10
C ASP A 101 -23.47 -9.74 4.65
N ARG A 102 -23.60 -8.42 4.72
CA ARG A 102 -24.87 -7.76 5.05
C ARG A 102 -25.97 -8.14 4.06
N ALA A 103 -25.67 -8.19 2.76
CA ALA A 103 -26.63 -8.57 1.73
C ALA A 103 -27.08 -10.04 1.87
N LYS A 104 -26.17 -10.96 2.21
CA LYS A 104 -26.50 -12.38 2.46
C LYS A 104 -27.42 -12.52 3.69
N MET A 105 -27.13 -11.82 4.78
CA MET A 105 -27.95 -11.86 6.00
C MET A 105 -29.39 -11.40 5.74
N LEU A 106 -29.56 -10.32 4.97
CA LEU A 106 -30.89 -9.81 4.61
C LEU A 106 -31.68 -10.80 3.73
N ARG A 107 -31.00 -11.56 2.86
CA ARG A 107 -31.65 -12.57 2.00
C ARG A 107 -32.05 -13.83 2.76
N GLN A 108 -31.38 -14.16 3.85
CA GLN A 108 -31.68 -15.34 4.67
C GLN A 108 -32.79 -15.09 5.70
N ALA A 109 -33.06 -13.82 6.01
CA ALA A 109 -34.12 -13.41 6.94
C ALA A 109 -35.49 -13.17 6.27
N ALA A 110 -35.57 -13.32 4.95
CA ALA A 110 -36.78 -13.18 4.13
C ALA A 110 -37.28 -14.56 3.66
#